data_AF-A0A662PWS1-F1
#
_entry.id   AF-A0A662PWS1-F1
#
_cell.length_a   1.000
_cell.length_b   1.000
_cell.length_c   1.000
_cell.angle_alpha   90.00
_cell.angle_beta   90.00
_cell.angle_gamma   90.00
#
_symmetry.space_group_name_H-M   'P 1'
#
loop_
_entity.id
_entity.type
_entity.pdbx_description
1 polymer ?
#
loop_
_entity_poly.entity_id
_entity_poly.type
_entity_poly.pdbx_seq_one_letter_code
_entity_poly.pdbx_strand_id
1 'polypeptide(L)'
;MSLDKDIERMSEEAKRYLEISEEDVRRAHELGDKLLKLSEKIISGALNSLLSSELASEIIKESGITRERAAEAFAEWLRETLKGDYDLEHAKRVFTIGLAHARHGVHRRLMCLCAGAWLRELLKALKEAGEPIDSAILLSKLLVWNLVLMLHGYHVARRESLKRASGISPALFERLFRLKADEVYRSMRERVGRPLGSRHTV
;
A
#
# COMPACT_ATOMS: atom_id res chain seq x y z
N MET A 1 -0.81 24.61 0.02
CA MET A 1 -0.20 23.76 -1.02
C MET A 1 -1.33 23.10 -1.80
N SER A 2 -1.31 23.13 -3.15
CA SER A 2 -2.31 22.42 -3.95
C SER A 2 -2.14 20.90 -3.78
N LEU A 3 -3.19 20.13 -4.08
CA LEU A 3 -3.15 18.67 -4.00
C LEU A 3 -2.07 18.08 -4.90
N ASP A 4 -1.97 18.57 -6.14
CA ASP A 4 -0.94 18.16 -7.10
C ASP A 4 0.47 18.35 -6.57
N LYS A 5 0.78 19.51 -5.98
CA LYS A 5 2.11 19.78 -5.37
C LYS A 5 2.39 18.88 -4.17
N ASP A 6 1.36 18.47 -3.42
CA ASP A 6 1.53 17.53 -2.30
C ASP A 6 1.79 16.11 -2.79
N ILE A 7 1.09 15.67 -3.84
CA ILE A 7 1.30 14.37 -4.50
C ILE A 7 2.70 14.31 -5.11
N GLU A 8 3.08 15.33 -5.87
CA GLU A 8 4.41 15.46 -6.48
C GLU A 8 5.51 15.38 -5.41
N ARG A 9 5.40 16.20 -4.36
CA ARG A 9 6.35 16.19 -3.25
C ARG A 9 6.50 14.81 -2.61
N MET A 10 5.39 14.11 -2.36
CA MET A 10 5.43 12.78 -1.76
C MET A 10 6.02 11.73 -2.70
N SER A 11 5.69 11.81 -3.99
CA SER A 11 6.25 10.96 -5.04
C SER A 11 7.77 11.11 -5.13
N GLU A 12 8.26 12.34 -5.21
CA GLU A 12 9.68 12.64 -5.29
C GLU A 12 10.45 12.25 -4.02
N GLU A 13 9.85 12.45 -2.85
CA GLU A 13 10.43 11.99 -1.57
C GLU A 13 10.57 10.47 -1.54
N ALA A 14 9.51 9.74 -1.95
CA ALA A 14 9.53 8.28 -2.01
C ALA A 14 10.56 7.77 -3.02
N LYS A 15 10.68 8.40 -4.21
CA LYS A 15 11.70 8.03 -5.21
C LYS A 15 13.11 8.22 -4.66
N ARG A 16 13.39 9.37 -4.02
CA ARG A 16 14.70 9.62 -3.40
C ARG A 16 15.02 8.60 -2.31
N TYR A 17 14.07 8.35 -1.41
CA TYR A 17 14.28 7.43 -0.29
C TYR A 17 14.51 5.98 -0.74
N LEU A 18 13.84 5.57 -1.82
CA LEU A 18 13.92 4.22 -2.37
C LEU A 18 14.99 4.09 -3.47
N GLU A 19 15.70 5.18 -3.77
CA GLU A 19 16.71 5.24 -4.83
C GLU A 19 16.15 4.74 -6.18
N ILE A 20 14.96 5.24 -6.57
CA ILE A 20 14.36 4.93 -7.87
C ILE A 20 14.90 5.93 -8.89
N SER A 21 15.69 5.42 -9.82
CA SER A 21 16.28 6.17 -10.94
C SER A 21 15.50 5.97 -12.24
N GLU A 22 15.80 6.77 -13.27
CA GLU A 22 15.25 6.54 -14.62
C GLU A 22 15.68 5.19 -15.21
N GLU A 23 16.87 4.71 -14.83
CA GLU A 23 17.34 3.38 -15.23
C GLU A 23 16.49 2.27 -14.60
N ASP A 24 16.09 2.45 -13.34
CA ASP A 24 15.16 1.52 -12.68
C ASP A 24 13.82 1.46 -13.41
N VAL A 25 13.30 2.60 -13.88
CA VAL A 25 12.04 2.65 -14.65
C VAL A 25 12.18 1.91 -15.98
N ARG A 26 13.27 2.12 -16.72
CA ARG A 26 13.54 1.38 -17.97
C ARG A 26 13.62 -0.12 -17.74
N ARG A 27 14.41 -0.54 -16.74
CA ARG A 27 14.55 -1.95 -16.36
C ARG A 27 13.23 -2.56 -15.90
N ALA A 28 12.39 -1.78 -15.22
CA ALA A 28 11.06 -2.21 -14.80
C ALA A 28 10.18 -2.53 -16.02
N HIS A 29 10.22 -1.68 -17.04
CA HIS A 29 9.47 -1.90 -18.27
C HIS A 29 9.92 -3.19 -18.97
N GLU A 30 11.22 -3.40 -19.14
CA GLU A 30 11.77 -4.61 -19.77
C GLU A 30 11.41 -5.88 -18.98
N LEU A 31 11.57 -5.83 -17.65
CA LEU A 31 11.18 -6.90 -16.76
C LEU A 31 9.66 -7.15 -16.82
N GLY A 32 8.88 -6.07 -16.97
CA GLY A 32 7.43 -6.11 -17.11
C GLY A 32 6.99 -6.97 -18.29
N ASP A 33 7.68 -6.93 -19.43
CA ASP A 33 7.34 -7.76 -20.59
C ASP A 33 7.49 -9.26 -20.33
N LYS A 34 8.40 -9.63 -19.42
CA LYS A 34 8.58 -11.02 -18.99
C LYS A 34 7.51 -11.41 -17.96
N LEU A 35 7.31 -10.58 -16.94
CA LEU A 35 6.39 -10.87 -15.83
C LEU A 35 4.92 -10.84 -16.26
N LEU A 36 4.55 -10.02 -17.24
CA LEU A 36 3.19 -9.97 -17.77
C LEU A 36 2.78 -11.27 -18.47
N LYS A 37 3.73 -12.07 -18.98
CA LYS A 37 3.47 -13.43 -19.49
C LYS A 37 3.07 -14.41 -18.39
N LEU A 38 3.44 -14.11 -17.14
CA LEU A 38 3.09 -14.87 -15.94
C LEU A 38 1.94 -14.22 -15.15
N SER A 39 1.31 -13.18 -15.71
CA SER A 39 0.33 -12.32 -15.00
C SER A 39 -0.82 -13.12 -14.39
N GLU A 40 -1.40 -14.08 -15.11
CA GLU A 40 -2.49 -14.91 -14.60
C GLU A 40 -2.11 -15.62 -13.30
N LYS A 41 -0.92 -16.22 -13.25
CA LYS A 41 -0.41 -16.92 -12.07
C LYS A 41 -0.16 -15.96 -10.91
N ILE A 42 0.48 -14.82 -11.18
CA ILE A 42 0.78 -13.79 -10.17
C ILE A 42 -0.52 -13.25 -9.56
N ILE A 43 -1.46 -12.84 -10.43
CA ILE A 43 -2.76 -12.27 -10.04
C ILE A 43 -3.55 -13.29 -9.22
N SER A 44 -3.64 -14.54 -9.69
CA SER A 44 -4.37 -15.59 -8.97
C SER A 44 -3.82 -15.81 -7.56
N GLY A 45 -2.49 -15.83 -7.39
CA GLY A 45 -1.86 -15.98 -6.08
C GLY A 45 -2.14 -14.80 -5.12
N ALA A 46 -2.06 -13.56 -5.63
CA ALA A 46 -2.37 -12.37 -4.84
C ALA A 46 -3.87 -12.32 -4.48
N LEU A 47 -4.74 -12.62 -5.45
CA LEU A 47 -6.20 -12.62 -5.28
C LEU A 47 -6.66 -13.68 -4.27
N ASN A 48 -6.07 -14.88 -4.30
CA ASN A 48 -6.37 -15.90 -3.30
C ASN A 48 -6.05 -15.42 -1.88
N SER A 49 -4.98 -14.64 -1.70
CA SER A 49 -4.63 -14.07 -0.40
C SER A 49 -5.65 -13.02 0.07
N LEU A 50 -6.18 -12.22 -0.86
CA LEU A 50 -7.24 -11.25 -0.57
C LEU A 50 -8.54 -11.97 -0.15
N LEU A 51 -8.97 -12.95 -0.95
CA LEU A 51 -10.23 -13.67 -0.71
C LEU A 51 -10.19 -14.55 0.54
N SER A 52 -9.01 -14.99 0.98
CA SER A 52 -8.84 -15.74 2.23
C SER A 52 -8.72 -14.83 3.47
N SER A 53 -8.75 -13.51 3.32
CA SER A 53 -8.53 -12.59 4.43
C SER A 53 -9.83 -12.25 5.18
N GLU A 54 -9.87 -12.53 6.48
CA GLU A 54 -10.96 -12.08 7.35
C GLU A 54 -11.09 -10.55 7.38
N LEU A 55 -9.99 -9.82 7.23
CA LEU A 55 -10.00 -8.36 7.15
C LEU A 55 -10.63 -7.83 5.86
N ALA A 56 -10.72 -8.65 4.82
CA ALA A 56 -11.29 -8.28 3.53
C ALA A 56 -12.73 -8.79 3.36
N SER A 57 -13.13 -9.82 4.11
CA SER A 57 -14.39 -10.54 3.90
C SER A 57 -15.62 -9.64 4.01
N GLU A 58 -15.69 -8.78 5.03
CA GLU A 58 -16.77 -7.82 5.23
C GLU A 58 -16.85 -6.83 4.06
N ILE A 59 -15.72 -6.25 3.67
CA ILE A 59 -15.64 -5.26 2.58
C ILE A 59 -16.00 -5.89 1.22
N ILE A 60 -15.54 -7.11 0.94
CA ILE A 60 -15.86 -7.83 -0.29
C ILE A 60 -17.37 -8.11 -0.35
N LYS A 61 -17.96 -8.54 0.77
CA LYS A 61 -19.39 -8.79 0.87
C LYS A 61 -20.21 -7.52 0.65
N GLU A 62 -19.82 -6.41 1.27
CA GLU A 62 -20.51 -5.12 1.15
C GLU A 62 -20.38 -4.50 -0.24
N SER A 63 -19.20 -4.61 -0.85
CA SER A 63 -18.95 -4.06 -2.19
C SER A 63 -19.58 -4.89 -3.31
N GLY A 64 -19.91 -6.15 -3.06
CA GLY A 64 -20.41 -7.07 -4.08
C GLY A 64 -19.42 -7.34 -5.22
N ILE A 65 -18.13 -7.08 -5.01
CA ILE A 65 -17.11 -7.26 -6.05
C ILE A 65 -16.97 -8.75 -6.38
N THR A 66 -17.04 -9.08 -7.67
CA THR A 66 -16.83 -10.46 -8.12
C THR A 66 -15.34 -10.77 -8.20
N ARG A 67 -15.01 -12.07 -8.25
CA ARG A 67 -13.62 -12.52 -8.41
C ARG A 67 -13.03 -12.00 -9.72
N GLU A 68 -13.81 -11.99 -10.79
CA GLU A 68 -13.41 -11.54 -12.12
C GLU A 68 -13.10 -10.05 -12.11
N ARG A 69 -13.98 -9.24 -11.51
CA ARG A 69 -13.79 -7.79 -11.37
C ARG A 69 -12.55 -7.46 -10.53
N ALA A 70 -12.30 -8.23 -9.46
CA ALA A 70 -11.10 -8.08 -8.65
C ALA A 70 -9.83 -8.48 -9.43
N ALA A 71 -9.90 -9.53 -10.24
CA ALA A 71 -8.80 -9.95 -11.10
C ALA A 71 -8.47 -8.90 -12.18
N GLU A 72 -9.48 -8.28 -12.79
CA GLU A 72 -9.30 -7.16 -13.74
C GLU A 72 -8.57 -5.98 -13.08
N ALA A 73 -9.03 -5.55 -11.90
CA ALA A 73 -8.38 -4.48 -11.15
C ALA A 73 -6.93 -4.82 -10.75
N PHE A 74 -6.68 -6.09 -10.39
CA PHE A 74 -5.34 -6.57 -10.09
C PHE A 74 -4.43 -6.60 -11.34
N ALA A 75 -4.98 -6.93 -12.50
CA ALA A 75 -4.26 -6.89 -13.77
C ALA A 75 -3.87 -5.46 -14.16
N GLU A 76 -4.80 -4.51 -13.98
CA GLU A 76 -4.53 -3.09 -14.21
C GLU A 76 -3.44 -2.57 -13.27
N TRP A 77 -3.56 -2.86 -11.97
CA TRP A 77 -2.56 -2.46 -10.98
C TRP A 77 -1.17 -3.06 -11.25
N LEU A 78 -1.10 -4.33 -11.67
CA LEU A 78 0.15 -4.99 -12.03
C LEU A 78 0.80 -4.28 -13.23
N ARG A 79 -0.01 -3.89 -14.22
CA ARG A 79 0.46 -3.13 -15.38
C ARG A 79 0.96 -1.75 -14.98
N GLU A 80 0.21 -0.99 -14.19
CA GLU A 80 0.66 0.34 -13.70
C GLU A 80 1.99 0.20 -12.93
N THR A 81 2.14 -0.82 -12.10
CA THR A 81 3.38 -1.06 -11.33
C THR A 81 4.58 -1.41 -12.24
N LEU A 82 4.37 -2.13 -13.34
CA LEU A 82 5.47 -2.59 -14.20
C LEU A 82 5.74 -1.67 -15.39
N LYS A 83 4.76 -0.87 -15.80
CA LYS A 83 4.79 -0.05 -17.03
C LYS A 83 4.53 1.44 -16.79
N GLY A 84 4.31 1.86 -15.55
CA GLY A 84 4.17 3.28 -15.24
C GLY A 84 5.51 4.03 -15.34
N ASP A 85 5.43 5.34 -15.57
CA ASP A 85 6.61 6.19 -15.79
C ASP A 85 7.17 6.81 -14.51
N TYR A 86 6.47 6.62 -13.38
CA TYR A 86 6.86 7.18 -12.06
C TYR A 86 7.01 8.70 -12.06
N ASP A 87 6.24 9.35 -12.93
CA ASP A 87 6.04 10.78 -13.02
C ASP A 87 4.85 11.24 -12.17
N LEU A 88 4.51 12.53 -12.28
CA LEU A 88 3.38 13.11 -11.54
C LEU A 88 2.03 12.49 -11.96
N GLU A 89 1.82 12.20 -13.24
CA GLU A 89 0.55 11.66 -13.71
C GLU A 89 0.35 10.20 -13.25
N HIS A 90 1.40 9.39 -13.25
CA HIS A 90 1.41 8.08 -12.62
C HIS A 90 1.15 8.19 -11.12
N ALA A 91 1.82 9.12 -10.43
CA ALA A 91 1.62 9.34 -9.01
C ALA A 91 0.16 9.70 -8.67
N LYS A 92 -0.49 10.54 -9.48
CA LYS A 92 -1.92 10.88 -9.34
C LYS A 92 -2.82 9.66 -9.50
N ARG A 93 -2.55 8.77 -10.46
CA ARG A 93 -3.32 7.53 -10.65
C ARG A 93 -3.21 6.63 -9.42
N VAL A 94 -1.99 6.36 -8.96
CA VAL A 94 -1.73 5.50 -7.78
C VAL A 94 -2.31 6.11 -6.50
N PHE A 95 -2.18 7.42 -6.32
CA PHE A 95 -2.84 8.14 -5.23
C PHE A 95 -4.36 7.98 -5.25
N THR A 96 -4.97 8.06 -6.45
CA THR A 96 -6.41 7.88 -6.64
C THR A 96 -6.87 6.46 -6.31
N ILE A 97 -6.06 5.45 -6.61
CA ILE A 97 -6.31 4.06 -6.16
C ILE A 97 -6.39 4.04 -4.62
N GLY A 98 -5.45 4.66 -3.92
CA GLY A 98 -5.48 4.78 -2.46
C GLY A 98 -6.75 5.48 -1.93
N LEU A 99 -7.16 6.59 -2.56
CA LEU A 99 -8.41 7.28 -2.23
C LEU A 99 -9.63 6.40 -2.46
N ALA A 100 -9.67 5.64 -3.55
CA ALA A 100 -10.79 4.75 -3.85
C ALA A 100 -10.95 3.68 -2.75
N HIS A 101 -9.86 3.10 -2.26
CA HIS A 101 -9.90 2.15 -1.16
C HIS A 101 -10.33 2.82 0.16
N ALA A 102 -9.80 4.01 0.46
CA ALA A 102 -10.20 4.78 1.64
C ALA A 102 -11.70 5.12 1.65
N ARG A 103 -12.25 5.49 0.49
CA ARG A 103 -13.68 5.80 0.29
C ARG A 103 -14.59 4.62 0.64
N HIS A 104 -14.15 3.39 0.38
CA HIS A 104 -14.91 2.16 0.68
C HIS A 104 -14.56 1.56 2.05
N GLY A 105 -13.87 2.30 2.92
CA GLY A 105 -13.57 1.83 4.28
C GLY A 105 -12.50 0.72 4.34
N VAL A 106 -11.79 0.44 3.23
CA VAL A 106 -10.74 -0.58 3.21
C VAL A 106 -9.66 -0.24 4.22
N HIS A 107 -9.32 -1.17 5.10
CA HIS A 107 -8.36 -0.87 6.16
C HIS A 107 -6.92 -0.73 5.60
N ARG A 108 -6.18 0.32 6.00
CA ARG A 108 -4.76 0.52 5.59
C ARG A 108 -3.86 -0.71 5.83
N ARG A 109 -4.05 -1.41 6.95
CA ARG A 109 -3.43 -2.72 7.24
C ARG A 109 -3.62 -3.74 6.10
N LEU A 110 -4.81 -3.82 5.51
CA LEU A 110 -5.08 -4.72 4.38
C LEU A 110 -4.28 -4.32 3.13
N MET A 111 -4.08 -3.02 2.89
CA MET A 111 -3.18 -2.55 1.82
C MET A 111 -1.75 -3.04 2.01
N CYS A 112 -1.22 -2.99 3.23
CA CYS A 112 0.13 -3.50 3.53
C CYS A 112 0.22 -5.02 3.35
N LEU A 113 -0.80 -5.77 3.81
CA LEU A 113 -0.86 -7.23 3.61
C LEU A 113 -0.94 -7.60 2.13
N CYS A 114 -1.75 -6.86 1.35
CA CYS A 114 -1.88 -7.06 -0.08
C CYS A 114 -0.55 -6.76 -0.81
N ALA A 115 0.16 -5.68 -0.45
CA ALA A 115 1.48 -5.40 -0.98
C ALA A 115 2.48 -6.53 -0.68
N GLY A 116 2.43 -7.11 0.53
CA GLY A 116 3.24 -8.28 0.88
C GLY A 116 2.88 -9.54 0.07
N ALA A 117 1.59 -9.76 -0.21
CA ALA A 117 1.15 -10.85 -1.08
C ALA A 117 1.65 -10.67 -2.52
N TRP A 118 1.56 -9.46 -3.05
CA TRP A 118 2.10 -9.12 -4.36
C TRP A 118 3.60 -9.31 -4.46
N LEU A 119 4.36 -8.80 -3.47
CA LEU A 119 5.81 -9.02 -3.42
C LEU A 119 6.13 -10.52 -3.47
N ARG A 120 5.47 -11.33 -2.65
CA ARG A 120 5.69 -12.78 -2.65
C ARG A 120 5.43 -13.43 -4.02
N GLU A 121 4.32 -13.10 -4.68
CA GLU A 121 4.02 -13.69 -6.00
C GLU A 121 4.96 -13.19 -7.10
N LEU A 122 5.36 -11.92 -7.07
CA LEU A 122 6.35 -11.37 -7.98
C LEU A 122 7.72 -12.01 -7.80
N LEU A 123 8.17 -12.23 -6.56
CA LEU A 123 9.43 -12.94 -6.29
C LEU A 123 9.41 -14.39 -6.77
N LYS A 124 8.28 -15.09 -6.66
CA LYS A 124 8.13 -16.43 -7.26
C LYS A 124 8.25 -16.39 -8.77
N ALA A 125 7.61 -15.42 -9.42
CA ALA A 125 7.66 -15.25 -10.86
C ALA A 125 9.07 -14.90 -11.35
N LEU A 126 9.82 -14.06 -10.61
CA LEU A 126 11.23 -13.79 -10.90
C LEU A 126 12.09 -15.05 -10.84
N LYS A 127 11.90 -15.86 -9.79
CA LYS A 127 12.62 -17.13 -9.64
C LYS A 127 12.35 -18.06 -10.82
N GLU A 128 11.10 -18.14 -11.27
CA GLU A 128 10.70 -18.95 -12.42
C GLU A 128 11.26 -18.43 -13.74
N ALA A 129 11.35 -17.11 -13.90
CA ALA A 129 11.94 -16.45 -15.06
C ALA A 129 13.49 -16.47 -15.07
N GLY A 130 14.14 -16.96 -13.99
CA GLY A 130 15.59 -16.98 -13.87
C GLY A 130 16.21 -15.57 -13.73
N GLU A 131 15.44 -14.62 -13.20
CA GLU A 131 15.89 -13.24 -13.04
C GLU A 131 16.83 -13.06 -11.84
N PRO A 132 17.83 -12.15 -11.93
CA PRO A 132 18.79 -11.93 -10.86
C PRO A 132 18.16 -11.25 -9.64
N ILE A 133 18.89 -11.26 -8.52
CA ILE A 133 18.49 -10.60 -7.27
C ILE A 133 18.19 -9.10 -7.46
N ASP A 134 18.88 -8.43 -8.38
CA ASP A 134 18.66 -7.02 -8.67
C ASP A 134 17.24 -6.75 -9.18
N SER A 135 16.63 -7.69 -9.92
CA SER A 135 15.24 -7.60 -10.36
C SER A 135 14.28 -7.66 -9.15
N ALA A 136 14.61 -8.41 -8.10
CA ALA A 136 13.84 -8.46 -6.86
C ALA A 136 13.97 -7.17 -6.04
N ILE A 137 15.17 -6.59 -5.98
CA ILE A 137 15.41 -5.29 -5.34
C ILE A 137 14.59 -4.21 -6.05
N LEU A 138 14.67 -4.17 -7.38
CA LEU A 138 13.90 -3.25 -8.22
C LEU A 138 12.40 -3.35 -7.91
N LEU A 139 11.79 -4.53 -8.03
CA LEU A 139 10.35 -4.70 -7.77
C LEU A 139 9.97 -4.29 -6.34
N SER A 140 10.83 -4.54 -5.36
CA SER A 140 10.59 -4.13 -3.98
C SER A 140 10.50 -2.60 -3.86
N LYS A 141 11.42 -1.86 -4.50
CA LYS A 141 11.37 -0.39 -4.56
C LYS A 141 10.05 0.08 -5.17
N LEU A 142 9.68 -0.47 -6.32
CA LEU A 142 8.48 -0.06 -7.06
C LEU A 142 7.19 -0.33 -6.29
N LEU A 143 7.09 -1.49 -5.63
CA LEU A 143 5.94 -1.85 -4.80
C LEU A 143 5.81 -0.93 -3.58
N VAL A 144 6.93 -0.63 -2.91
CA VAL A 144 6.93 0.26 -1.75
C VAL A 144 6.55 1.69 -2.17
N TRP A 145 7.05 2.18 -3.30
CA TRP A 145 6.65 3.49 -3.83
C TRP A 145 5.14 3.55 -4.09
N ASN A 146 4.58 2.52 -4.73
CA ASN A 146 3.14 2.44 -4.98
C ASN A 146 2.34 2.42 -3.66
N LEU A 147 2.80 1.63 -2.68
CA LEU A 147 2.17 1.56 -1.37
C LEU A 147 2.20 2.91 -0.64
N VAL A 148 3.32 3.62 -0.68
CA VAL A 148 3.45 4.95 -0.07
C VAL A 148 2.43 5.93 -0.66
N LEU A 149 2.30 5.98 -1.99
CA LEU A 149 1.32 6.88 -2.63
C LEU A 149 -0.13 6.48 -2.37
N MET A 150 -0.43 5.19 -2.36
CA MET A 150 -1.76 4.72 -1.97
C MET A 150 -2.09 5.13 -0.52
N LEU A 151 -1.14 4.93 0.41
CA LEU A 151 -1.30 5.34 1.81
C LEU A 151 -1.35 6.86 2.00
N HIS A 152 -0.71 7.63 1.11
CA HIS A 152 -0.87 9.09 1.06
C HIS A 152 -2.31 9.48 0.69
N GLY A 153 -2.94 8.76 -0.23
CA GLY A 153 -4.38 8.87 -0.51
C GLY A 153 -5.23 8.75 0.75
N TYR A 154 -4.99 7.71 1.56
CA TYR A 154 -5.64 7.55 2.85
C TYR A 154 -5.39 8.72 3.82
N HIS A 155 -4.15 9.20 3.89
CA HIS A 155 -3.80 10.30 4.77
C HIS A 155 -4.58 11.56 4.40
N VAL A 156 -4.61 11.92 3.12
CA VAL A 156 -5.36 13.07 2.60
C VAL A 156 -6.86 12.88 2.84
N ALA A 157 -7.43 11.72 2.52
CA ALA A 157 -8.85 11.44 2.75
C ALA A 157 -9.23 11.63 4.23
N ARG A 158 -8.44 11.08 5.16
CA ARG A 158 -8.68 11.23 6.60
C ARG A 158 -8.61 12.69 7.03
N ARG A 159 -7.57 13.40 6.60
CA ARG A 159 -7.32 14.80 6.98
C ARG A 159 -8.44 15.72 6.50
N GLU A 160 -8.83 15.59 5.23
CA GLU A 160 -9.89 16.42 4.64
C GLU A 160 -11.26 16.08 5.21
N SER A 161 -11.57 14.80 5.43
CA SER A 161 -12.83 14.39 6.08
C SER A 161 -12.96 14.94 7.49
N LEU A 162 -11.91 14.87 8.30
CA LEU A 162 -11.92 15.43 9.66
C LEU A 162 -12.08 16.93 9.67
N LYS A 163 -11.33 17.63 8.81
CA LYS A 163 -11.44 19.09 8.67
C LYS A 163 -12.86 19.51 8.31
N ARG A 164 -13.48 18.83 7.34
CA ARG A 164 -14.83 19.15 6.85
C ARG A 164 -15.92 18.78 7.86
N ALA A 165 -15.80 17.65 8.55
CA ALA A 165 -16.83 17.16 9.46
C ALA A 165 -16.82 17.84 10.84
N SER A 166 -15.64 18.20 11.36
CA SER A 166 -15.50 18.71 12.73
C SER A 166 -15.07 20.18 12.82
N GLY A 167 -14.65 20.79 11.71
CA GLY A 167 -14.04 22.13 11.70
C GLY A 167 -12.65 22.19 12.38
N ILE A 168 -12.17 21.07 12.93
CA ILE A 168 -10.84 21.00 13.58
C ILE A 168 -9.77 21.18 12.52
N SER A 169 -8.83 22.10 12.77
CA SER A 169 -7.70 22.30 11.88
C SER A 169 -6.79 21.05 11.86
N PRO A 170 -6.21 20.69 10.70
CA PRO A 170 -5.30 19.55 10.62
C PRO A 170 -4.15 19.60 11.64
N ALA A 171 -3.59 20.79 11.91
CA ALA A 171 -2.52 20.97 12.88
C ALA A 171 -2.96 20.64 14.33
N LEU A 172 -4.18 21.02 14.72
CA LEU A 172 -4.72 20.68 16.03
C LEU A 172 -4.98 19.18 16.13
N PHE A 173 -5.53 18.57 15.07
CA PHE A 173 -5.74 17.12 15.03
C PHE A 173 -4.43 16.34 15.21
N GLU A 174 -3.36 16.70 14.50
CA GLU A 174 -2.05 16.05 14.64
C GLU A 174 -1.44 16.24 16.04
N ARG A 175 -1.65 17.41 16.67
CA ARG A 175 -1.22 17.63 18.06
C ARG A 175 -1.97 16.72 19.03
N LEU A 176 -3.29 16.62 18.91
CA LEU A 176 -4.12 15.75 19.73
C LEU A 176 -3.76 14.27 19.51
N PHE A 177 -3.56 13.87 18.25
CA PHE A 177 -3.14 12.52 17.92
C PHE A 177 -1.82 12.16 18.59
N ARG A 178 -0.79 13.02 18.53
CA ARG A 178 0.51 12.77 19.19
C ARG A 178 0.37 12.63 20.71
N LEU A 179 -0.40 13.50 21.35
CA LEU A 179 -0.65 13.42 22.80
C LEU A 179 -1.30 12.09 23.18
N LYS A 180 -2.35 11.69 22.46
CA LYS A 180 -3.05 10.42 22.73
C LYS A 180 -2.25 9.18 22.33
N ALA A 181 -1.44 9.26 21.28
CA ALA A 181 -0.54 8.19 20.89
C ALA A 181 0.52 7.92 21.96
N ASP A 182 1.05 8.97 22.60
CA ASP A 182 2.00 8.84 23.71
C ASP A 182 1.34 8.21 24.96
N GLU A 183 0.11 8.59 25.30
CA GLU A 183 -0.66 7.90 26.36
C GLU A 183 -0.83 6.40 26.07
N VAL A 184 -1.22 6.05 24.84
CA VAL A 184 -1.36 4.64 24.40
C VAL A 184 -0.02 3.92 24.44
N TYR A 185 1.05 4.55 23.99
CA TYR A 185 2.41 3.99 24.00
C TYR A 185 2.86 3.65 25.43
N ARG A 186 2.70 4.60 26.37
CA ARG A 186 3.06 4.37 27.78
C ARG A 186 2.24 3.23 28.38
N SER A 187 0.93 3.20 28.13
CA SER A 187 0.06 2.11 28.60
C SER A 187 0.52 0.76 28.06
N MET A 188 0.90 0.67 26.78
CA MET A 188 1.40 -0.57 26.21
C MET A 188 2.78 -0.94 26.77
N ARG A 189 3.67 0.03 26.96
CA ARG A 189 5.00 -0.19 27.57
C ARG A 189 4.89 -0.75 28.98
N GLU A 190 3.96 -0.25 29.78
CA GLU A 190 3.68 -0.80 31.13
C GLU A 190 3.20 -2.24 31.07
N ARG A 191 2.35 -2.60 30.09
CA ARG A 191 1.88 -3.97 29.90
C ARG A 191 2.98 -4.93 29.47
N VAL A 192 3.91 -4.46 28.61
CA VAL A 192 5.06 -5.25 28.15
C VAL A 192 6.15 -5.35 29.22
N GLY A 193 6.33 -4.30 30.02
CA GLY A 193 7.30 -4.24 31.12
C GLY A 193 6.90 -4.98 32.40
N ARG A 194 5.62 -5.39 32.53
CA ARG A 194 5.19 -6.33 33.57
C ARG A 194 5.51 -7.76 33.10
N PRO A 195 6.30 -8.56 33.84
CA PRO A 195 6.48 -9.96 33.49
C PRO A 195 5.12 -10.67 33.45
N LEU A 196 4.89 -11.48 32.40
CA LEU A 196 3.75 -12.37 32.26
C LEU A 196 3.81 -13.45 33.36
N GLY A 197 3.43 -13.10 34.59
CA GLY A 197 3.69 -13.97 35.74
C GLY A 197 3.09 -13.51 37.07
N SER A 198 1.93 -12.85 37.05
CA SER A 198 1.09 -12.72 38.25
C SER A 198 -0.38 -12.96 37.90
N ARG A 199 -0.65 -14.15 37.32
CA ARG A 199 -1.97 -14.75 37.55
C ARG A 199 -1.93 -15.27 38.98
N HIS A 200 -2.67 -14.60 39.86
CA HIS A 200 -2.97 -15.10 41.19
C HIS A 200 -3.57 -16.51 41.06
N THR A 201 -2.80 -17.51 41.46
CA THR A 201 -3.36 -18.77 41.97
C THR A 201 -3.87 -18.47 43.36
N VAL A 202 -5.19 -18.55 43.50
CA VAL A 202 -5.89 -18.76 44.77
C VAL A 202 -5.48 -20.12 45.34
#